data_AF-A0A2N9LDJ0-F1
#
_entry.id   AF-A0A2N9LDJ0-F1
#
_cell.length_a   1.000
_cell.length_b   1.000
_cell.length_c   1.000
_cell.angle_alpha   90.00
_cell.angle_beta   90.00
_cell.angle_gamma   90.00
#
_symmetry.space_group_name_H-M   'P 1'
#
loop_
_entity.id
_entity.type
_entity.pdbx_description
1 polymer ?
#
loop_
_entity_poly.entity_id
_entity_poly.type
_entity_poly.pdbx_seq_one_letter_code
_entity_poly.pdbx_strand_id
1 'polypeptide(L)'
;MVCFAAVALTKEDGVYSEFKALTAPISDAWVPEALAVSGYSREEHLQFPEPTRAMLDFRDWIAETNKGSNATFISDNPAFDWSFINWYFWRFVGENPFGHSARRIGDFASGLAGDFFRGGDWRKLRKTRHDHDPINDAKGNAQALLALMNNKRTNC
;
A
#
# COMPACT_ATOMS: atom_id res chain seq x y z
N MET A 1 -3.37 -2.09 13.10
CA MET A 1 -2.57 -2.55 11.94
C MET A 1 -1.61 -3.60 12.47
N VAL A 2 -1.43 -4.73 11.78
CA VAL A 2 -0.54 -5.84 12.21
C VAL A 2 0.74 -5.79 11.38
N CYS A 3 0.58 -5.69 10.07
CA CYS A 3 1.64 -5.49 9.10
C CYS A 3 1.15 -4.57 7.98
N PHE A 4 2.09 -3.98 7.26
CA PHE A 4 1.84 -3.29 6.01
C PHE A 4 3.08 -3.34 5.13
N ALA A 5 2.90 -3.07 3.84
CA ALA A 5 3.98 -2.96 2.90
C ALA A 5 3.70 -1.89 1.85
N ALA A 6 4.78 -1.39 1.27
CA ALA A 6 4.76 -0.43 0.18
C ALA A 6 5.85 -0.79 -0.83
N VAL A 7 5.66 -0.34 -2.06
CA VAL A 7 6.67 -0.39 -3.10
C VAL A 7 6.81 0.98 -3.72
N ALA A 8 8.05 1.37 -4.00
CA ALA A 8 8.35 2.58 -4.74
C ALA A 8 8.53 2.22 -6.21
N LEU A 9 7.94 3.03 -7.10
CA LEU A 9 7.98 2.77 -8.54
C LEU A 9 8.11 4.05 -9.36
N THR A 10 8.74 3.93 -10.52
CA THR A 10 8.67 4.92 -11.62
C THR A 10 8.13 4.21 -12.87
N LYS A 11 7.74 4.98 -13.89
CA LYS A 11 7.31 4.37 -15.15
C LYS A 11 8.46 3.67 -15.85
N GLU A 12 9.66 4.23 -15.74
CA GLU A 12 10.89 3.80 -16.39
C GLU A 12 11.51 2.58 -15.71
N ASP A 13 11.65 2.63 -14.37
CA ASP A 13 12.34 1.60 -13.59
C ASP A 13 11.41 0.49 -13.11
N GLY A 14 10.09 0.69 -13.22
CA GLY A 14 9.11 -0.16 -12.56
C GLY A 14 9.26 -0.07 -11.04
N VAL A 15 9.07 -1.19 -10.34
CA VAL A 15 9.31 -1.26 -8.88
C VAL A 15 10.81 -1.30 -8.62
N TYR A 16 11.33 -0.32 -7.88
CA TYR A 16 12.77 -0.19 -7.59
C TYR A 16 13.11 -0.26 -6.10
N SER A 17 12.11 -0.18 -5.20
CA SER A 17 12.30 -0.35 -3.77
C SER A 17 11.07 -0.94 -3.12
N GLU A 18 11.27 -1.66 -2.03
CA GLU A 18 10.26 -2.39 -1.28
C GLU A 18 10.41 -2.08 0.20
N PHE A 19 9.28 -1.93 0.90
CA PHE A 19 9.25 -1.71 2.34
C PHE A 19 8.18 -2.59 2.97
N LYS A 20 8.53 -3.30 4.05
CA LYS A 20 7.61 -4.10 4.85
C LYS A 20 7.83 -3.76 6.31
N ALA A 21 6.75 -3.58 7.04
CA ALA A 21 6.81 -3.38 8.48
C ALA A 21 5.77 -4.24 9.20
N LEU A 22 6.15 -4.63 10.41
CA LEU A 22 5.32 -5.28 11.41
C LEU A 22 5.16 -4.31 12.58
N THR A 23 4.00 -4.32 13.22
CA THR A 23 3.72 -3.44 14.36
C THR A 23 3.11 -4.23 15.50
N ALA A 24 3.65 -4.05 16.71
CA ALA A 24 3.05 -4.57 17.93
C ALA A 24 1.62 -4.03 18.12
N PRO A 25 0.77 -4.77 18.85
CA PRO A 25 -0.59 -4.34 19.13
C PRO A 25 -0.61 -3.08 20.00
N ILE A 26 -1.55 -2.18 19.69
CA ILE A 26 -1.77 -0.93 20.45
C ILE A 26 -2.90 -1.06 21.49
N SER A 27 -3.44 -2.28 21.65
CA SER A 27 -4.56 -2.62 22.51
C SER A 27 -4.60 -4.13 22.78
N ASP A 28 -5.16 -4.49 23.92
CA ASP A 28 -5.48 -5.88 24.27
C ASP A 28 -6.70 -6.40 23.52
N ALA A 29 -7.58 -5.51 23.05
CA ALA A 29 -8.73 -5.88 22.23
C ALA A 29 -8.27 -6.25 20.82
N TRP A 30 -8.61 -7.45 20.37
CA TRP A 30 -8.31 -7.96 19.04
C TRP A 30 -9.43 -8.87 18.53
N VAL A 31 -9.51 -9.03 17.21
CA VAL A 31 -10.45 -9.94 16.54
C VAL A 31 -9.65 -11.12 15.99
N PRO A 32 -9.84 -12.35 16.49
CA PRO A 32 -9.04 -13.51 16.09
C PRO A 32 -9.01 -13.77 14.60
N GLU A 33 -10.15 -13.68 13.95
CA GLU A 33 -10.32 -13.93 12.52
C GLU A 33 -9.55 -12.88 11.70
N ALA A 34 -9.53 -11.63 12.15
CA ALA A 34 -8.80 -10.56 11.48
C ALA A 34 -7.28 -10.73 11.60
N LEU A 35 -6.78 -11.20 12.75
CA LEU A 35 -5.36 -11.49 12.91
C LEU A 35 -4.96 -12.71 12.07
N ALA A 36 -5.80 -13.75 12.00
CA ALA A 36 -5.51 -14.95 11.23
C ALA A 36 -5.28 -14.67 9.73
N VAL A 37 -5.93 -13.65 9.17
CA VAL A 37 -5.68 -13.20 7.77
C VAL A 37 -4.23 -12.78 7.55
N SER A 38 -3.56 -12.24 8.56
CA SER A 38 -2.15 -11.83 8.46
C SER A 38 -1.16 -12.98 8.54
N GLY A 39 -1.62 -14.19 8.88
CA GLY A 39 -0.77 -15.39 9.01
C GLY A 39 0.04 -15.47 10.30
N TYR A 40 -0.21 -14.59 11.28
CA TYR A 40 0.50 -14.57 12.56
C TYR A 40 -0.41 -15.01 13.72
N SER A 41 0.18 -15.71 14.69
CA SER A 41 -0.43 -15.96 16.00
C SER A 41 -0.46 -14.68 16.85
N ARG A 42 -1.27 -14.70 17.93
CA ARG A 42 -1.30 -13.58 18.88
C ARG A 42 0.01 -13.46 19.64
N GLU A 43 0.62 -14.60 19.97
CA GLU A 43 1.92 -14.70 20.64
C GLU A 43 3.02 -14.05 19.79
N GLU A 44 3.07 -14.32 18.48
CA GLU A 44 4.01 -13.67 17.56
C GLU A 44 3.75 -12.16 17.44
N HIS A 45 2.49 -11.76 17.26
CA HIS A 45 2.11 -10.35 17.12
C HIS A 45 2.53 -9.51 18.35
N LEU A 46 2.50 -10.09 19.56
CA LEU A 46 2.97 -9.43 20.78
C LEU A 46 4.48 -9.18 20.81
N GLN A 47 5.26 -9.87 19.98
CA GLN A 47 6.71 -9.70 19.88
C GLN A 47 7.12 -8.74 18.76
N PHE A 48 6.16 -8.14 18.05
CA PHE A 48 6.46 -7.24 16.93
C PHE A 48 7.04 -5.90 17.40
N PRO A 49 7.76 -5.18 16.52
CA PRO A 49 8.35 -3.89 16.86
C PRO A 49 7.29 -2.85 17.23
N GLU A 50 7.67 -1.93 18.11
CA GLU A 50 6.83 -0.79 18.48
C GLU A 50 6.34 -0.02 17.24
N PRO A 51 5.05 0.33 17.14
CA PRO A 51 4.51 1.07 16.01
C PRO A 51 5.29 2.35 15.70
N THR A 52 5.77 3.06 16.74
CA THR A 52 6.61 4.26 16.57
C THR A 52 7.84 3.98 15.73
N ARG A 53 8.56 2.89 15.99
CA ARG A 53 9.76 2.55 15.24
C ARG A 53 9.43 2.22 13.79
N ALA A 54 8.42 1.37 13.57
CA ALA A 54 7.97 0.99 12.25
C ALA A 54 7.53 2.19 11.38
N MET A 55 6.81 3.15 11.98
CA MET A 55 6.34 4.34 11.26
C MET A 55 7.47 5.35 10.99
N LEU A 56 8.45 5.48 11.89
CA LEU A 56 9.65 6.30 11.64
C LEU A 56 10.49 5.71 10.51
N ASP A 57 10.73 4.39 10.54
CA ASP A 57 11.45 3.69 9.47
C ASP A 57 10.71 3.83 8.14
N PHE A 58 9.37 3.82 8.15
CA PHE A 58 8.58 4.04 6.94
C PHE A 58 8.68 5.48 6.43
N ARG A 59 8.62 6.49 7.33
CA ARG A 59 8.83 7.89 6.96
C ARG A 59 10.18 8.08 6.28
N ASP A 60 11.23 7.52 6.86
CA ASP A 60 12.59 7.67 6.36
C ASP A 60 12.74 7.01 4.99
N TRP A 61 12.20 5.79 4.82
CA TRP A 61 12.15 5.12 3.52
C TRP A 61 11.37 5.93 2.46
N ILE A 62 10.24 6.56 2.83
CA ILE A 62 9.48 7.44 1.92
C ILE A 62 10.33 8.64 1.50
N ALA A 63 11.03 9.28 2.45
CA ALA A 63 11.87 10.45 2.18
C ALA A 63 13.04 10.11 1.25
N GLU A 64 13.68 8.96 1.48
CA GLU A 64 14.77 8.45 0.64
C GLU A 64 14.29 8.13 -0.79
N THR A 65 13.20 7.38 -0.92
CA THR A 65 12.68 6.95 -2.24
C THR A 65 12.10 8.11 -3.04
N ASN A 66 11.49 9.10 -2.39
CA ASN A 66 10.91 10.27 -3.07
C ASN A 66 11.89 11.45 -3.19
N LYS A 67 13.18 11.26 -2.85
CA LYS A 67 14.23 12.31 -2.92
C LYS A 67 13.80 13.61 -2.22
N GLY A 68 13.15 13.49 -1.06
CA GLY A 68 12.62 14.62 -0.29
C GLY A 68 11.41 15.34 -0.88
N SER A 69 10.82 14.85 -1.97
CA SER A 69 9.56 15.37 -2.53
C SER A 69 8.34 14.71 -1.88
N ASN A 70 7.17 15.32 -2.08
CA ASN A 70 5.90 14.76 -1.58
C ASN A 70 5.59 13.42 -2.25
N ALA A 71 5.33 12.39 -1.45
CA ALA A 71 4.97 11.06 -1.93
C ALA A 71 3.48 10.99 -2.30
N THR A 72 3.15 10.27 -3.38
CA THR A 72 1.76 9.99 -3.75
C THR A 72 1.36 8.60 -3.24
N PHE A 73 0.35 8.53 -2.37
CA PHE A 73 -0.20 7.25 -1.93
C PHE A 73 -1.09 6.65 -3.02
N ILE A 74 -0.82 5.41 -3.40
CA ILE A 74 -1.61 4.68 -4.41
C ILE A 74 -2.04 3.36 -3.81
N SER A 75 -3.34 3.06 -3.88
CA SER A 75 -3.86 1.74 -3.48
C SER A 75 -5.06 1.31 -4.32
N ASP A 76 -5.38 0.02 -4.24
CA ASP A 76 -6.63 -0.57 -4.70
C ASP A 76 -7.83 -0.10 -3.84
N ASN A 77 -7.65 -0.06 -2.52
CA ASN A 77 -8.68 0.35 -1.55
C ASN A 77 -8.22 1.54 -0.69
N PRO A 78 -7.99 2.72 -1.29
CA PRO A 78 -7.41 3.86 -0.58
C PRO A 78 -8.24 4.31 0.62
N ALA A 79 -9.58 4.22 0.58
CA ALA A 79 -10.42 4.60 1.71
C ALA A 79 -10.15 3.74 2.96
N PHE A 80 -9.74 2.48 2.77
CA PHE A 80 -9.35 1.60 3.86
C PHE A 80 -7.87 1.79 4.21
N ASP A 81 -6.97 1.56 3.26
CA ASP A 81 -5.52 1.52 3.54
C ASP A 81 -4.98 2.87 4.01
N TRP A 82 -5.40 3.97 3.37
CA TRP A 82 -4.97 5.30 3.77
C TRP A 82 -5.49 5.66 5.17
N SER A 83 -6.65 5.17 5.58
CA SER A 83 -7.20 5.48 6.92
C SER A 83 -6.29 4.95 8.03
N PHE A 84 -5.76 3.72 7.89
CA PHE A 84 -4.81 3.14 8.84
C PHE A 84 -3.46 3.87 8.80
N ILE A 85 -2.91 4.07 7.60
CA ILE A 85 -1.61 4.73 7.43
C ILE A 85 -1.66 6.16 7.97
N ASN A 86 -2.71 6.93 7.66
CA ASN A 86 -2.89 8.28 8.16
C ASN A 86 -2.99 8.32 9.68
N TRP A 87 -3.81 7.47 10.29
CA TRP A 87 -3.95 7.44 11.75
C TRP A 87 -2.62 7.10 12.43
N TYR A 88 -1.90 6.08 11.94
CA TYR A 88 -0.62 5.65 12.53
C TYR A 88 0.46 6.73 12.37
N PHE A 89 0.53 7.39 11.22
CA PHE A 89 1.47 8.48 11.00
C PHE A 89 1.23 9.64 11.97
N TRP A 90 0.00 10.13 12.07
CA TRP A 90 -0.33 11.19 13.03
C TRP A 90 -0.10 10.77 14.48
N ARG A 91 -0.45 9.52 14.83
CA ARG A 91 -0.33 9.03 16.20
C ARG A 91 1.12 8.89 16.66
N PHE A 92 2.01 8.40 15.79
CA PHE A 92 3.35 7.95 16.18
C PHE A 92 4.50 8.81 15.64
N VAL A 93 4.26 9.57 14.57
CA VAL A 93 5.27 10.45 13.94
C VAL A 93 4.88 11.92 14.07
N GLY A 94 3.57 12.23 14.06
CA GLY A 94 3.06 13.60 14.19
C GLY A 94 2.85 14.32 12.86
N GLU A 95 3.06 13.62 11.74
CA GLU A 95 2.81 14.10 10.38
C GLU A 95 2.50 12.93 9.46
N ASN A 96 1.84 13.18 8.32
CA ASN A 96 1.61 12.19 7.27
C ASN A 96 2.29 12.64 5.96
N PRO A 97 3.35 11.96 5.49
CA PRO A 97 4.10 12.37 4.30
C PRO A 97 3.32 12.25 2.98
N PHE A 98 2.16 11.57 3.00
CA PHE A 98 1.28 11.44 1.84
C PHE A 98 0.22 12.54 1.72
N GLY A 99 0.14 13.45 2.70
CA GLY A 99 -0.90 14.49 2.74
C GLY A 99 -2.32 13.92 2.89
N HIS A 100 -3.32 14.61 2.35
CA HIS A 100 -4.75 14.35 2.59
C HIS A 100 -5.45 13.52 1.51
N SER A 101 -4.72 12.94 0.54
CA SER A 101 -5.35 12.23 -0.58
C SER A 101 -4.57 11.01 -1.02
N ALA A 102 -5.26 10.09 -1.68
CA ALA A 102 -4.70 8.90 -2.30
C ALA A 102 -5.29 8.69 -3.70
N ARG A 103 -4.57 7.98 -4.56
CA ARG A 103 -5.02 7.58 -5.89
C ARG A 103 -5.54 6.14 -5.86
N ARG A 104 -6.73 5.94 -6.41
CA ARG A 104 -7.28 4.60 -6.62
C ARG A 104 -6.92 4.08 -8.01
N ILE A 105 -6.31 2.90 -8.09
CA ILE A 105 -5.96 2.28 -9.38
C ILE A 105 -7.21 2.01 -10.22
N GLY A 106 -8.30 1.59 -9.57
CA GLY A 106 -9.58 1.33 -10.24
C GLY A 106 -10.18 2.55 -10.93
N ASP A 107 -10.10 3.73 -10.31
CA ASP A 107 -10.65 4.96 -10.91
C ASP A 107 -9.85 5.38 -12.15
N PHE A 108 -8.52 5.20 -12.11
CA PHE A 108 -7.67 5.41 -13.28
C PHE A 108 -8.00 4.42 -14.40
N ALA A 109 -8.19 3.14 -14.07
CA ALA A 109 -8.56 2.11 -15.03
C ALA A 109 -9.94 2.39 -15.68
N SER A 110 -10.94 2.79 -14.88
CA SER A 110 -12.25 3.22 -15.37
C SER A 110 -12.14 4.40 -16.33
N GLY A 111 -11.30 5.39 -16.00
CA GLY A 111 -11.03 6.54 -16.87
C GLY A 111 -10.39 6.15 -18.20
N LEU A 112 -9.44 5.22 -18.19
CA LEU A 112 -8.84 4.67 -19.42
C LEU A 112 -9.85 3.90 -20.28
N ALA A 113 -10.77 3.17 -19.64
CA ALA A 113 -11.81 2.39 -20.31
C ALA A 113 -12.99 3.26 -20.81
N GLY A 114 -13.12 4.50 -20.33
CA GLY A 114 -14.29 5.34 -20.60
C GLY A 114 -15.57 4.81 -19.95
N ASP A 115 -15.46 3.95 -18.93
CA ASP A 115 -16.58 3.30 -18.25
C ASP A 115 -16.32 3.28 -16.74
N PHE A 116 -17.12 4.06 -16.01
CA PHE A 116 -16.97 4.23 -14.56
C PHE A 116 -17.14 2.91 -13.79
N PHE A 117 -17.96 1.98 -14.30
CA PHE A 117 -18.31 0.74 -13.61
C PHE A 117 -17.27 -0.38 -13.81
N ARG A 118 -16.24 -0.17 -14.65
CA ARG A 118 -15.20 -1.17 -14.95
C ARG A 118 -13.94 -1.05 -14.08
N GLY A 119 -14.07 -0.47 -12.88
CA GLY A 119 -12.95 -0.23 -11.96
C GLY A 119 -12.32 -1.48 -11.34
N GLY A 120 -12.88 -2.68 -11.57
CA GLY A 120 -12.32 -3.96 -11.12
C GLY A 120 -11.45 -4.68 -12.17
N ASP A 121 -11.60 -4.34 -13.45
CA ASP A 121 -11.03 -5.12 -14.57
C ASP A 121 -9.50 -5.14 -14.57
N TRP A 122 -8.85 -4.11 -14.03
CA TRP A 122 -7.40 -4.02 -13.97
C TRP A 122 -6.77 -5.10 -13.08
N ARG A 123 -7.52 -5.70 -12.14
CA ARG A 123 -7.00 -6.71 -11.20
C ARG A 123 -6.45 -7.94 -11.93
N LYS A 124 -6.96 -8.25 -13.13
CA LYS A 124 -6.45 -9.33 -14.00
C LYS A 124 -5.05 -9.07 -14.57
N LEU A 125 -4.55 -7.82 -14.45
CA LEU A 125 -3.23 -7.42 -14.91
C LEU A 125 -2.15 -7.63 -13.82
N ARG A 126 -2.53 -8.04 -12.59
CA ARG A 126 -1.58 -8.43 -11.55
C ARG A 126 -0.80 -9.66 -12.03
N LYS A 127 0.53 -9.63 -11.98
CA LYS A 127 1.37 -10.78 -12.32
C LYS A 127 1.79 -11.56 -11.08
N THR A 128 2.19 -10.85 -10.03
CA THR A 128 2.45 -11.45 -8.72
C THR A 128 1.13 -11.96 -8.12
N ARG A 129 1.14 -13.20 -7.63
CA ARG A 129 0.00 -13.86 -7.01
C ARG A 129 -0.38 -13.12 -5.72
N HIS A 130 -1.68 -12.91 -5.52
CA HIS A 130 -2.24 -12.45 -4.25
C HIS A 130 -2.24 -13.63 -3.28
N ASP A 131 -1.32 -13.62 -2.32
CA ASP A 131 -1.11 -14.69 -1.34
C ASP A 131 -1.19 -14.20 0.12
N HIS A 132 -1.76 -13.00 0.32
CA HIS A 132 -1.86 -12.31 1.61
C HIS A 132 -0.51 -11.92 2.22
N ASP A 133 0.61 -12.04 1.49
CA ASP A 133 1.81 -11.27 1.82
C ASP A 133 1.63 -9.82 1.34
N PRO A 134 1.73 -8.82 2.24
CA PRO A 134 1.48 -7.43 1.88
C PRO A 134 2.45 -6.89 0.81
N ILE A 135 3.69 -7.41 0.73
CA ILE A 135 4.65 -7.04 -0.33
C ILE A 135 4.17 -7.53 -1.68
N ASN A 136 3.75 -8.79 -1.76
CA ASN A 136 3.29 -9.39 -3.01
C ASN A 136 2.04 -8.66 -3.53
N ASP A 137 1.16 -8.26 -2.63
CA ASP A 137 -0.04 -7.48 -2.95
C ASP A 137 0.32 -6.09 -3.50
N ALA A 138 1.24 -5.39 -2.83
CA ALA A 138 1.74 -4.10 -3.29
C ALA A 138 2.42 -4.21 -4.66
N LYS A 139 3.24 -5.24 -4.89
CA LYS A 139 3.90 -5.52 -6.18
C LYS A 139 2.88 -5.85 -7.27
N GLY A 140 1.89 -6.69 -6.98
CA GLY A 140 0.83 -7.02 -7.93
C GLY A 140 0.07 -5.77 -8.37
N ASN A 141 -0.28 -4.89 -7.42
CA ASN A 141 -0.91 -3.62 -7.70
C ASN A 141 -0.03 -2.69 -8.55
N ALA A 142 1.25 -2.56 -8.20
CA ALA A 142 2.22 -1.76 -8.95
C ALA A 142 2.40 -2.26 -10.39
N GLN A 143 2.54 -3.57 -10.59
CA GLN A 143 2.67 -4.18 -11.92
C GLN A 143 1.44 -3.90 -12.79
N ALA A 144 0.24 -4.05 -12.22
CA ALA A 144 -0.99 -3.77 -12.94
C ALA A 144 -1.11 -2.28 -13.30
N LEU A 145 -0.74 -1.38 -12.38
CA LEU A 145 -0.69 0.05 -12.65
C LEU A 145 0.30 0.40 -13.78
N LEU A 146 1.50 -0.16 -13.75
CA LEU A 146 2.51 0.02 -14.81
C LEU A 146 2.01 -0.51 -16.16
N ALA A 147 1.33 -1.66 -16.17
CA ALA A 147 0.70 -2.19 -17.38
C ALA A 147 -0.37 -1.23 -17.95
N LEU A 148 -1.21 -0.64 -17.08
CA LEU A 148 -2.17 0.38 -17.49
C LEU A 148 -1.48 1.64 -18.07
N MET A 149 -0.40 2.12 -17.43
CA MET A 149 0.35 3.30 -17.89
C MET A 149 1.11 3.09 -19.20
N ASN A 150 1.48 1.85 -19.51
CA ASN A 150 2.20 1.47 -20.72
C ASN A 150 1.27 1.14 -21.89
N ASN A 151 0.04 0.69 -21.61
CA ASN A 151 -1.03 0.58 -22.60
C ASN A 151 -1.57 1.97 -22.95
N LYS A 152 -0.77 2.78 -23.65
CA LYS A 152 -1.30 3.94 -24.40
C LYS A 152 -2.33 3.40 -25.40
N ARG A 153 -3.50 4.05 -25.49
CA ARG A 153 -4.55 3.79 -26.49
C ARG A 153 -3.93 3.42 -27.84
N THR A 154 -4.02 2.16 -28.23
CA THR A 154 -4.24 1.81 -29.63
C THR A 154 -5.64 2.32 -29.96
N ASN A 155 -5.70 3.28 -30.87
CA ASN A 155 -6.91 3.87 -31.48
C ASN A 155 -7.49 5.09 -30.74
N CYS A 156 -6.89 6.26 -30.98
CA CYS A 156 -7.66 7.43 -31.41
C CYS A 156 -7.49 7.55 -32.93
#